data_AF-A0A1H0M2X6-F1
#
_entry.id   AF-A0A1H0M2X6-F1
#
_cell.length_a   1.000
_cell.length_b   1.000
_cell.length_c   1.000
_cell.angle_alpha   90.00
_cell.angle_beta   90.00
_cell.angle_gamma   90.00
#
_symmetry.space_group_name_H-M   'P 1'
#
loop_
_entity.id
_entity.type
_entity.pdbx_description
1 polymer ?
#
loop_
_entity_poly.entity_id
_entity_poly.type
_entity_poly.pdbx_seq_one_letter_code
_entity_poly.pdbx_strand_id
1 'polypeptide(L)'
;MKKIRAAMAAFILLTIVIAFPAHASENIILEIPQSVIARTTRALLPYDVDTHSKSIDGKITIIDISKVQLEKDQLSCRLHMAGSNLALVTDIAGHQIKLKVGAVEINFHSEARLRFDRNRQKLFVRPFIKDLTTTGDGINDEIGRTLVSLFNGREFPLAMQKLEPLIVEAGAKTVAIDTRIDDIKASRGKITLRLAPVITAK
;
A
#
# COMPACT_ATOMS: atom_id res chain seq x y z
N MET A 1 -15.47 -9.42 86.10
CA MET A 1 -16.07 -8.64 84.99
C MET A 1 -15.18 -8.82 83.76
N LYS A 2 -15.63 -9.59 82.76
CA LYS A 2 -16.02 -9.14 81.41
C LYS A 2 -14.83 -8.63 80.54
N LYS A 3 -14.37 -9.42 79.54
CA LYS A 3 -14.70 -9.29 78.08
C LYS A 3 -13.52 -8.60 77.34
N ILE A 4 -13.02 -8.91 76.14
CA ILE A 4 -13.48 -9.71 74.98
C ILE A 4 -12.30 -9.78 73.96
N ARG A 5 -12.05 -10.99 73.42
CA ARG A 5 -11.76 -11.38 72.00
C ARG A 5 -10.70 -10.59 71.21
N ALA A 6 -9.60 -11.22 70.79
CA ALA A 6 -9.46 -12.16 69.66
C ALA A 6 -9.52 -11.49 68.26
N ALA A 7 -8.56 -11.92 67.43
CA ALA A 7 -8.53 -11.87 65.97
C ALA A 7 -8.22 -10.52 65.30
N MET A 8 -6.98 -10.38 64.81
CA MET A 8 -6.75 -9.89 63.44
C MET A 8 -5.44 -10.42 62.86
N ALA A 9 -5.28 -11.74 62.90
CA ALA A 9 -4.53 -12.44 61.87
C ALA A 9 -5.45 -12.52 60.65
N ALA A 10 -5.28 -11.62 59.68
CA ALA A 10 -6.02 -11.72 58.42
C ALA A 10 -5.32 -10.91 57.32
N PHE A 11 -4.71 -11.65 56.40
CA PHE A 11 -4.90 -11.41 54.97
C PHE A 11 -4.20 -10.18 54.38
N ILE A 12 -2.87 -10.18 54.39
CA ILE A 12 -2.12 -9.65 53.24
C ILE A 12 -2.35 -10.66 52.11
N LEU A 13 -3.51 -10.52 51.45
CA LEU A 13 -3.83 -11.23 50.23
C LEU A 13 -2.94 -10.65 49.14
N LEU A 14 -1.81 -11.32 48.98
CA LEU A 14 -0.94 -11.26 47.82
C LEU A 14 -1.81 -11.56 46.59
N THR A 15 -2.43 -10.54 46.01
CA THR A 15 -3.02 -10.62 44.67
C THR A 15 -1.88 -10.75 43.67
N ILE A 16 -1.37 -11.98 43.55
CA ILE A 16 -0.69 -12.45 42.36
C ILE A 16 -1.75 -12.38 41.26
N VAL A 17 -1.79 -11.25 40.55
CA VAL A 17 -2.42 -11.19 39.25
C VAL A 17 -1.59 -12.10 38.36
N ILE A 18 -2.04 -13.35 38.22
CA ILE A 18 -1.55 -14.25 37.18
C ILE A 18 -1.99 -13.61 35.87
N ALA A 19 -1.13 -12.78 35.30
CA ALA A 19 -1.25 -12.36 33.92
C ALA A 19 -1.10 -13.63 33.08
N PHE A 20 -2.22 -14.24 32.69
CA PHE A 20 -2.21 -15.24 31.65
C PHE A 20 -1.53 -14.60 30.44
N PRO A 21 -0.45 -15.19 29.90
CA PRO A 21 0.08 -14.72 28.63
C PRO A 21 -1.06 -14.87 27.63
N ALA A 22 -1.51 -13.75 27.08
CA ALA A 22 -2.38 -13.77 25.93
C ALA A 22 -1.67 -14.66 24.90
N HIS A 23 -2.26 -15.81 24.56
CA HIS A 23 -1.76 -16.64 23.49
C HIS A 23 -1.65 -15.73 22.26
N ALA A 24 -0.42 -15.38 21.91
CA ALA A 24 -0.14 -14.66 20.68
C ALA A 24 -0.61 -15.58 19.57
N SER A 25 -1.76 -15.27 18.98
CA SER A 25 -2.28 -16.00 17.82
C SER A 25 -1.15 -16.09 16.81
N GLU A 26 -0.74 -17.31 16.46
CA GLU A 26 0.29 -17.52 15.46
C GLU A 26 -0.27 -17.03 14.11
N ASN A 27 0.43 -16.10 13.48
CA ASN A 27 0.01 -15.56 12.20
C ASN A 27 0.39 -16.56 11.09
N ILE A 28 -0.53 -16.80 10.15
CA ILE A 28 -0.21 -17.44 8.88
C ILE A 28 0.65 -16.47 8.08
N ILE A 29 1.74 -16.95 7.50
CA ILE A 29 2.67 -16.14 6.70
C ILE A 29 2.46 -16.48 5.23
N LEU A 30 2.10 -15.47 4.44
CA LEU A 30 2.02 -15.57 2.99
C LEU A 30 3.14 -14.72 2.38
N GLU A 31 4.03 -15.35 1.62
CA GLU A 31 5.11 -14.66 0.91
C GLU A 31 4.82 -14.60 -0.57
N ILE A 32 4.80 -13.37 -1.11
CA ILE A 32 4.56 -13.10 -2.52
C ILE A 32 5.90 -12.68 -3.16
N PRO A 33 6.47 -13.50 -4.06
CA PRO A 33 7.72 -13.17 -4.73
C PRO A 33 7.59 -11.94 -5.63
N GLN A 34 8.69 -11.18 -5.77
CA GLN A 34 8.78 -10.03 -6.67
C GLN A 34 8.37 -10.36 -8.12
N SER A 35 8.66 -11.57 -8.59
CA SER A 35 8.27 -12.02 -9.93
C SER A 35 6.75 -12.09 -10.12
N VAL A 36 6.01 -12.47 -9.08
CA VAL A 36 4.55 -12.49 -9.07
C VAL A 36 4.01 -11.06 -9.08
N ILE A 37 4.57 -10.16 -8.27
CA ILE A 37 4.21 -8.74 -8.27
C ILE A 37 4.46 -8.13 -9.66
N ALA A 38 5.64 -8.35 -10.25
CA ALA A 38 5.99 -7.83 -11.57
C ALA A 38 5.07 -8.35 -12.69
N ARG A 39 4.66 -9.63 -12.61
CA ARG A 39 3.70 -10.21 -13.58
C ARG A 39 2.32 -9.60 -13.41
N THR A 40 1.87 -9.44 -12.16
CA THR A 40 0.57 -8.85 -11.83
C THR A 40 0.51 -7.40 -12.30
N THR A 41 1.54 -6.59 -12.01
CA THR A 41 1.57 -5.19 -12.44
C THR A 41 1.54 -5.05 -13.96
N ARG A 42 2.21 -5.94 -14.71
CA ARG A 42 2.15 -5.93 -16.17
C ARG A 42 0.78 -6.33 -16.72
N ALA A 43 0.09 -7.26 -16.07
CA ALA A 43 -1.25 -7.67 -16.47
C ALA A 43 -2.31 -6.57 -16.27
N LEU A 44 -2.00 -5.55 -15.47
CA LEU A 44 -2.86 -4.38 -15.25
C LEU A 44 -2.64 -3.25 -16.28
N LEU A 45 -1.70 -3.42 -17.21
CA LEU A 45 -1.38 -2.39 -18.20
C LEU A 45 -2.18 -2.58 -19.50
N PRO A 46 -2.51 -1.48 -20.21
CA PRO A 46 -2.24 -0.09 -19.85
C PRO A 46 -3.14 0.41 -18.70
N TYR A 47 -2.65 1.37 -17.91
CA TYR A 47 -3.40 1.94 -16.78
C TYR A 47 -3.58 3.45 -16.94
N ASP A 48 -4.85 3.88 -17.01
CA ASP A 48 -5.22 5.29 -17.08
C ASP A 48 -5.07 5.95 -15.71
N VAL A 49 -4.30 7.03 -15.64
CA VAL A 49 -4.01 7.75 -14.40
C VAL A 49 -5.05 8.84 -14.20
N ASP A 50 -5.74 8.81 -13.07
CA ASP A 50 -6.64 9.91 -12.70
C ASP A 50 -5.81 11.13 -12.25
N THR A 51 -5.82 12.14 -13.12
CA THR A 51 -4.91 13.27 -13.04
C THR A 51 -5.38 14.30 -12.02
N HIS A 52 -6.68 14.39 -11.71
CA HIS A 52 -7.32 15.36 -10.80
C HIS A 52 -6.56 16.71 -10.65
N SER A 53 -5.99 17.22 -11.74
CA SER A 53 -5.04 18.33 -11.70
C SER A 53 -5.70 19.59 -12.24
N LYS A 54 -5.40 20.71 -11.60
CA LYS A 54 -5.77 22.03 -12.12
C LYS A 54 -4.76 22.57 -13.12
N SER A 55 -3.55 22.02 -13.17
CA SER A 55 -2.44 22.50 -14.00
C SER A 55 -2.22 21.70 -15.27
N ILE A 56 -2.77 20.48 -15.36
CA ILE A 56 -2.71 19.62 -16.55
C ILE A 56 -4.11 19.12 -16.90
N ASP A 57 -4.47 19.29 -18.16
CA ASP A 57 -5.60 18.64 -18.81
C ASP A 57 -5.09 17.64 -19.86
N GLY A 58 -5.88 16.60 -20.15
CA GLY A 58 -5.56 15.53 -21.08
C GLY A 58 -5.48 14.14 -20.45
N LYS A 59 -5.23 13.12 -21.28
CA LYS A 59 -5.18 11.72 -20.85
C LYS A 59 -3.75 11.29 -20.58
N ILE A 60 -3.51 10.71 -19.41
CA ILE A 60 -2.23 10.16 -19.00
C ILE A 60 -2.38 8.66 -18.77
N THR A 61 -1.49 7.86 -19.37
CA THR A 61 -1.54 6.41 -19.34
C THR A 61 -0.16 5.85 -18.97
N ILE A 62 -0.11 4.89 -18.04
CA ILE A 62 1.06 4.06 -17.82
C ILE A 62 1.00 2.91 -18.82
N ILE A 63 2.02 2.80 -19.67
CA ILE A 63 2.07 1.82 -20.76
C ILE A 63 3.08 0.70 -20.49
N ASP A 64 4.13 0.95 -19.70
CA ASP A 64 5.04 -0.09 -19.21
C ASP A 64 5.44 0.13 -17.75
N ILE A 65 5.60 -0.99 -17.03
CA ILE A 65 6.24 -1.05 -15.71
C ILE A 65 7.29 -2.15 -15.75
N SER A 66 8.55 -1.76 -15.64
CA SER A 66 9.70 -2.65 -15.74
C SER A 66 10.66 -2.48 -14.57
N LYS A 67 11.65 -3.39 -14.47
CA LYS A 67 12.68 -3.38 -13.41
C LYS A 67 12.12 -3.23 -11.99
N VAL A 68 10.98 -3.89 -11.73
CA VAL A 68 10.36 -3.95 -10.39
C VAL A 68 11.36 -4.58 -9.42
N GLN A 69 11.68 -3.88 -8.34
CA GLN A 69 12.51 -4.35 -7.24
C GLN A 69 11.83 -4.06 -5.91
N LEU A 70 11.85 -5.04 -5.01
CA LEU A 70 11.36 -4.91 -3.65
C LEU A 70 12.53 -4.90 -2.69
N GLU A 71 12.55 -3.90 -1.82
CA GLU A 71 13.49 -3.74 -0.72
C GLU A 71 12.72 -3.38 0.55
N LYS A 72 13.42 -3.09 1.64
CA LYS A 72 12.82 -2.83 2.96
C LYS A 72 11.75 -1.73 2.91
N ASP A 73 10.48 -2.13 2.97
CA ASP A 73 9.29 -1.27 2.86
C ASP A 73 9.26 -0.34 1.62
N GLN A 74 10.00 -0.73 0.57
CA GLN A 74 10.19 0.05 -0.65
C GLN A 74 9.98 -0.80 -1.91
N LEU A 75 9.39 -0.17 -2.92
CA LEU A 75 9.20 -0.70 -4.26
C LEU A 75 9.88 0.27 -5.23
N SER A 76 10.85 -0.18 -6.02
CA SER A 76 11.39 0.63 -7.11
C SER A 76 11.03 0.02 -8.46
N CYS A 77 10.84 0.87 -9.47
CA CYS A 77 10.53 0.44 -10.82
C CYS A 77 10.93 1.50 -11.86
N ARG A 78 10.92 1.10 -13.12
CA ARG A 78 10.93 2.01 -14.26
C ARG A 78 9.52 2.09 -14.82
N LEU A 79 9.03 3.31 -14.99
CA LEU A 79 7.72 3.60 -15.53
C LEU A 79 7.88 4.22 -16.92
N HIS A 80 7.11 3.70 -17.88
CA HIS A 80 6.92 4.32 -19.19
C HIS A 80 5.49 4.83 -19.27
N MET A 81 5.35 6.11 -19.58
CA MET A 81 4.07 6.79 -19.61
C MET A 81 3.87 7.52 -20.93
N ALA A 82 2.63 7.51 -21.40
CA ALA A 82 2.18 8.27 -22.55
C ALA A 82 1.08 9.26 -22.14
N GLY A 83 1.23 10.50 -22.56
CA GLY A 83 0.23 11.55 -22.47
C GLY A 83 -0.33 11.87 -23.84
N SER A 84 -1.64 12.08 -23.93
CA SER A 84 -2.32 12.45 -25.17
C SER A 84 -3.30 13.59 -24.94
N ASN A 85 -3.40 14.48 -25.93
CA ASN A 85 -4.18 15.72 -25.85
C ASN A 85 -3.84 16.56 -24.61
N LEU A 86 -2.57 16.55 -24.21
CA LEU A 86 -2.12 17.28 -23.05
C LEU A 86 -2.22 18.78 -23.28
N ALA A 87 -2.65 19.50 -22.25
CA ALA A 87 -2.58 20.94 -22.18
C ALA A 87 -2.17 21.40 -20.78
N LEU A 88 -1.27 22.38 -20.71
CA LEU A 88 -0.92 23.06 -19.48
C LEU A 88 -1.91 24.19 -19.23
N VAL A 89 -2.44 24.25 -18.02
CA VAL A 89 -3.41 25.26 -17.59
C VAL A 89 -2.75 26.12 -16.53
N THR A 90 -2.59 27.42 -16.83
CA THR A 90 -1.99 28.40 -15.92
C THR A 90 -2.86 29.64 -15.82
N ASP A 91 -2.86 30.32 -14.68
CA ASP A 91 -3.56 31.58 -14.50
C ASP A 91 -2.56 32.74 -14.50
N ILE A 92 -2.72 33.68 -15.42
CA ILE A 92 -1.91 34.90 -15.50
C ILE A 92 -2.83 36.11 -15.44
N ALA A 93 -2.64 36.97 -14.44
CA ALA A 93 -3.45 38.18 -14.23
C ALA A 93 -4.97 37.92 -14.27
N GLY A 94 -5.42 36.84 -13.63
CA GLY A 94 -6.84 36.45 -13.57
C GLY A 94 -7.39 35.84 -14.86
N HIS A 95 -6.55 35.63 -15.88
CA HIS A 95 -6.92 34.97 -17.12
C HIS A 95 -6.31 33.58 -17.18
N GLN A 96 -7.14 32.58 -17.45
CA GLN A 96 -6.68 31.22 -17.67
C GLN A 96 -6.09 31.09 -19.07
N ILE A 97 -4.84 30.63 -19.14
CA ILE A 97 -4.13 30.30 -20.35
C ILE A 97 -4.03 28.78 -20.45
N LYS A 98 -4.45 28.25 -21.59
CA LYS A 98 -4.37 26.82 -21.92
C LYS A 98 -3.38 26.60 -23.05
N LEU A 99 -2.16 26.17 -22.72
CA LEU A 99 -1.14 25.83 -23.70
C LEU A 99 -1.32 24.38 -24.15
N LYS A 100 -1.67 24.17 -25.42
CA LYS A 100 -1.77 22.83 -26.01
C LYS A 100 -0.38 22.25 -26.24
N VAL A 101 -0.12 21.11 -25.63
CA VAL A 101 1.13 20.36 -25.74
C VAL A 101 1.01 19.23 -26.76
N GLY A 102 -0.15 18.54 -26.80
CA GLY A 102 -0.37 17.42 -27.69
C GLY A 102 -0.01 16.07 -27.05
N ALA A 103 0.97 15.36 -27.59
CA ALA A 103 1.36 14.04 -27.11
C ALA A 103 2.78 14.04 -26.56
N VAL A 104 3.02 13.31 -25.46
CA VAL A 104 4.32 13.20 -24.81
C VAL A 104 4.52 11.78 -24.31
N GLU A 105 5.73 11.24 -24.47
CA GLU A 105 6.15 9.99 -23.85
C GLU A 105 7.29 10.25 -22.88
N ILE A 106 7.18 9.71 -21.66
CA ILE A 106 8.16 9.93 -20.59
C ILE A 106 8.52 8.61 -19.93
N ASN A 107 9.81 8.45 -19.69
CA ASN A 107 10.37 7.35 -18.94
C ASN A 107 11.04 7.87 -17.67
N PHE A 108 10.70 7.32 -16.51
CA PHE A 108 11.34 7.71 -15.26
C PHE A 108 11.53 6.52 -14.32
N HIS A 109 12.51 6.66 -13.44
CA HIS A 109 12.67 5.76 -12.31
C HIS A 109 11.81 6.27 -11.14
N SER A 110 11.04 5.37 -10.53
CA SER A 110 10.23 5.69 -9.37
C SER A 110 10.63 4.78 -8.21
N GLU A 111 10.78 5.38 -7.04
CA GLU A 111 10.84 4.70 -5.75
C GLU A 111 9.54 4.96 -5.02
N ALA A 112 8.89 3.93 -4.49
CA ALA A 112 7.64 4.05 -3.75
C ALA A 112 7.80 3.48 -2.34
N ARG A 113 7.32 4.23 -1.35
CA ARG A 113 7.19 3.72 0.01
C ARG A 113 5.87 2.97 0.14
N LEU A 114 5.92 1.83 0.81
CA LEU A 114 4.76 1.01 1.10
C LEU A 114 4.38 1.16 2.57
N ARG A 115 3.09 1.41 2.83
CA ARG A 115 2.57 1.57 4.18
C ARG A 115 1.22 0.88 4.31
N PHE A 116 1.13 -0.14 5.15
CA PHE A 116 -0.13 -0.80 5.44
C PHE A 116 -0.86 -0.12 6.60
N ASP A 117 -2.16 0.09 6.43
CA ASP A 117 -3.07 0.52 7.48
C ASP A 117 -3.98 -0.65 7.86
N ARG A 118 -3.67 -1.26 9.02
CA ARG A 118 -4.39 -2.41 9.57
C ARG A 118 -5.85 -2.12 9.87
N ASN A 119 -6.19 -0.90 10.27
CA ASN A 119 -7.56 -0.55 10.63
C ASN A 119 -8.42 -0.38 9.38
N ARG A 120 -7.86 0.27 8.36
CA ARG A 120 -8.54 0.51 7.08
C ARG A 120 -8.43 -0.66 6.11
N GLN A 121 -7.58 -1.66 6.39
CA GLN A 121 -7.23 -2.76 5.49
C GLN A 121 -6.81 -2.22 4.09
N LYS A 122 -5.95 -1.19 4.10
CA LYS A 122 -5.47 -0.53 2.87
C LYS A 122 -3.95 -0.51 2.86
N LEU A 123 -3.38 -0.90 1.73
CA LEU A 123 -1.96 -0.71 1.44
C LEU A 123 -1.81 0.61 0.68
N PHE A 124 -1.07 1.56 1.24
CA PHE A 124 -0.76 2.82 0.58
C PHE A 124 0.58 2.69 -0.13
N VAL A 125 0.57 3.05 -1.42
CA VAL A 125 1.78 3.18 -2.24
C VAL A 125 2.03 4.66 -2.45
N ARG A 126 3.17 5.17 -1.97
CA ARG A 126 3.56 6.57 -2.14
C ARG A 126 4.79 6.67 -3.05
N PRO A 127 4.60 6.90 -4.36
CA PRO A 127 5.70 7.05 -5.29
C PRO A 127 6.46 8.36 -5.06
N PHE A 128 7.73 8.32 -5.46
CA PHE A 128 8.67 9.41 -5.41
C PHE A 128 9.65 9.25 -6.59
N ILE A 129 9.70 10.27 -7.42
CA ILE A 129 10.49 10.35 -8.65
C ILE A 129 11.49 11.48 -8.44
N LYS A 130 12.79 11.15 -8.40
CA LYS A 130 13.87 12.13 -8.20
C LYS A 130 14.36 12.72 -9.53
N ASP A 131 14.60 11.86 -10.51
CA ASP A 131 15.34 12.21 -11.71
C ASP A 131 14.47 12.05 -12.95
N LEU A 132 14.05 13.19 -13.50
CA LEU A 132 13.53 13.25 -14.86
C LEU A 132 14.71 13.34 -15.81
N THR A 133 15.02 12.23 -16.48
CA THR A 133 15.88 12.28 -17.67
C THR A 133 15.03 12.71 -18.85
N THR A 134 14.68 13.99 -18.93
CA THR A 134 14.04 14.61 -20.09
C THR A 134 15.14 15.00 -21.08
N THR A 135 15.28 14.24 -22.17
CA THR A 135 16.22 14.54 -23.27
C THR A 135 15.70 15.66 -24.21
N GLY A 136 14.90 16.61 -23.70
CA GLY A 136 14.16 17.56 -24.54
C GLY A 136 14.25 19.00 -24.06
N ASP A 137 14.11 19.92 -25.02
CA ASP A 137 14.08 21.37 -24.88
C ASP A 137 13.08 21.84 -23.81
N GLY A 138 13.31 23.01 -23.21
CA GLY A 138 12.73 23.44 -21.91
C GLY A 138 11.23 23.25 -21.66
N ILE A 139 10.38 23.27 -22.69
CA ILE A 139 8.93 23.00 -22.54
C ILE A 139 8.67 21.53 -22.16
N ASN A 140 9.40 20.59 -22.73
CA ASN A 140 9.28 19.16 -22.41
C ASN A 140 9.75 18.87 -20.98
N ASP A 141 10.73 19.63 -20.48
CA ASP A 141 11.16 19.54 -19.08
C ASP A 141 10.06 20.02 -18.12
N GLU A 142 9.40 21.14 -18.43
CA GLU A 142 8.31 21.68 -17.61
C GLU A 142 7.09 20.75 -17.56
N ILE A 143 6.74 20.13 -18.69
CA ILE A 143 5.69 19.11 -18.75
C ILE A 143 6.09 17.88 -17.93
N GLY A 144 7.33 17.40 -18.08
CA GLY A 144 7.86 16.29 -17.30
C GLY A 144 7.77 16.55 -15.79
N ARG A 145 8.19 17.74 -15.34
CA ARG A 145 8.09 18.15 -13.92
C ARG A 145 6.66 18.19 -13.43
N THR A 146 5.76 18.75 -14.23
CA THR A 146 4.35 18.85 -13.87
C THR A 146 3.71 17.46 -13.80
N LEU A 147 4.03 16.56 -14.71
CA LEU A 147 3.58 15.15 -14.67
C LEU A 147 4.13 14.43 -13.44
N VAL A 148 5.40 14.63 -13.09
CA VAL A 148 5.99 14.07 -11.86
C VAL A 148 5.29 14.59 -10.60
N SER A 149 4.88 15.87 -10.59
CA SER A 149 4.12 16.43 -9.47
C SER A 149 2.76 15.74 -9.24
N LEU A 150 2.19 15.10 -10.28
CA LEU A 150 0.96 14.30 -10.15
C LEU A 150 1.15 12.99 -9.40
N PHE A 151 2.39 12.52 -9.24
CA PHE A 151 2.70 11.29 -8.51
C PHE A 151 3.36 11.60 -7.18
N ASN A 152 4.35 12.49 -7.19
CA ASN A 152 5.11 12.83 -6.00
C ASN A 152 4.20 13.46 -4.95
N GLY A 153 4.15 12.83 -3.76
CA GLY A 153 3.40 13.35 -2.62
C GLY A 153 1.95 12.84 -2.52
N ARG A 154 1.46 12.10 -3.52
CA ARG A 154 0.16 11.41 -3.44
C ARG A 154 0.34 9.99 -2.91
N GLU A 155 -0.61 9.55 -2.09
CA GLU A 155 -0.73 8.14 -1.73
C GLU A 155 -1.79 7.48 -2.62
N PHE A 156 -1.47 6.33 -3.18
CA PHE A 156 -2.37 5.50 -3.96
C PHE A 156 -2.86 4.37 -3.06
N PRO A 157 -4.13 4.40 -2.60
CA PRO A 157 -4.67 3.37 -1.73
C PRO A 157 -5.04 2.14 -2.55
N LEU A 158 -4.45 1.00 -2.20
CA LEU A 158 -4.87 -0.32 -2.66
C LEU A 158 -5.76 -0.94 -1.58
N ALA A 159 -7.03 -1.17 -1.93
CA ALA A 159 -7.96 -1.87 -1.06
C ALA A 159 -7.54 -3.35 -0.99
N MET A 160 -7.23 -3.84 0.20
CA MET A 160 -6.94 -5.24 0.39
C MET A 160 -8.27 -5.97 0.55
N GLN A 161 -8.62 -6.79 -0.43
CA GLN A 161 -9.81 -7.63 -0.32
C GLN A 161 -9.59 -8.71 0.74
N LYS A 162 -10.70 -9.18 1.34
CA LYS A 162 -10.67 -10.31 2.26
C LYS A 162 -10.23 -11.55 1.48
N LEU A 163 -9.23 -12.27 2.01
CA LEU A 163 -8.83 -13.55 1.43
C LEU A 163 -9.96 -14.57 1.62
N GLU A 164 -10.15 -15.43 0.63
CA GLU A 164 -11.09 -16.53 0.74
C GLU A 164 -10.68 -17.45 1.90
N PRO A 165 -11.63 -17.94 2.72
CA PRO A 165 -11.32 -18.83 3.82
C PRO A 165 -10.72 -20.15 3.32
N LEU A 166 -9.78 -20.70 4.07
CA LEU A 166 -9.34 -22.08 3.82
C LEU A 166 -10.39 -23.02 4.40
N ILE A 167 -10.96 -23.87 3.55
CA ILE A 167 -11.96 -24.87 3.95
C ILE A 167 -11.27 -26.22 4.13
N VAL A 168 -11.44 -26.82 5.30
CA VAL A 168 -10.90 -28.14 5.65
C VAL A 168 -12.05 -29.04 6.06
N GLU A 169 -12.09 -30.24 5.48
CA GLU A 169 -13.07 -31.27 5.83
C GLU A 169 -12.40 -32.39 6.62
N ALA A 170 -12.98 -32.76 7.76
CA ALA A 170 -12.49 -33.82 8.63
C ALA A 170 -13.66 -34.71 9.07
N GLY A 171 -13.93 -35.76 8.29
CA GLY A 171 -15.11 -36.61 8.48
C GLY A 171 -16.39 -35.85 8.20
N ALA A 172 -17.30 -35.77 9.17
CA ALA A 172 -18.56 -35.03 9.06
C ALA A 172 -18.45 -33.54 9.46
N LYS A 173 -17.24 -33.06 9.80
CA LYS A 173 -17.02 -31.68 10.26
C LYS A 173 -16.37 -30.86 9.16
N THR A 174 -16.81 -29.61 9.06
CA THR A 174 -16.18 -28.61 8.19
C THR A 174 -15.61 -27.50 9.04
N VAL A 175 -14.33 -27.22 8.85
CA VAL A 175 -13.61 -26.13 9.49
C VAL A 175 -13.31 -25.06 8.46
N ALA A 176 -13.76 -23.84 8.72
CA ALA A 176 -13.41 -22.66 7.93
C ALA A 176 -12.36 -21.85 8.69
N ILE A 177 -11.24 -21.57 8.02
CA ILE A 177 -10.17 -20.71 8.53
C ILE A 177 -10.23 -19.40 7.75
N ASP A 178 -10.96 -18.43 8.30
CA ASP A 178 -10.94 -17.06 7.83
C ASP A 178 -9.61 -16.40 8.18
N THR A 179 -9.21 -15.40 7.40
CA THR A 179 -8.02 -14.60 7.73
C THR A 179 -8.28 -13.12 7.63
N ARG A 180 -7.60 -12.35 8.48
CA ARG A 180 -7.47 -10.90 8.38
C ARG A 180 -6.00 -10.54 8.21
N ILE A 181 -5.70 -9.57 7.35
CA ILE A 181 -4.33 -9.10 7.19
C ILE A 181 -3.96 -8.24 8.40
N ASP A 182 -2.99 -8.73 9.17
CA ASP A 182 -2.42 -8.08 10.34
C ASP A 182 -1.30 -7.11 9.94
N ASP A 183 -0.44 -7.50 9.00
CA ASP A 183 0.66 -6.66 8.51
C ASP A 183 1.03 -7.00 7.06
N ILE A 184 1.61 -6.02 6.36
CA ILE A 184 2.20 -6.19 5.03
C ILE A 184 3.58 -5.53 5.06
N LYS A 185 4.61 -6.32 4.76
CA LYS A 185 6.00 -5.85 4.74
C LYS A 185 6.67 -6.17 3.43
N ALA A 186 7.37 -5.20 2.87
CA ALA A 186 8.27 -5.47 1.76
C ALA A 186 9.68 -5.70 2.29
N SER A 187 10.30 -6.72 1.73
CA SER A 187 11.70 -7.06 1.98
C SER A 187 12.33 -7.45 0.65
N ARG A 188 13.64 -7.70 0.68
CA ARG A 188 14.40 -8.01 -0.54
C ARG A 188 13.74 -9.14 -1.33
N GLY A 189 13.22 -8.82 -2.51
CA GLY A 189 12.63 -9.78 -3.46
C GLY A 189 11.24 -10.33 -3.11
N LYS A 190 10.57 -9.85 -2.04
CA LYS A 190 9.23 -10.36 -1.66
C LYS A 190 8.39 -9.39 -0.82
N ILE A 191 7.08 -9.59 -0.87
CA ILE A 191 6.11 -9.00 0.07
C ILE A 191 5.63 -10.11 1.00
N THR A 192 5.68 -9.87 2.31
CA THR A 192 5.18 -10.78 3.33
C THR A 192 3.89 -10.23 3.91
N LEU A 193 2.82 -11.02 3.83
CA LEU A 193 1.55 -10.78 4.50
C LEU A 193 1.53 -11.62 5.77
N ARG A 194 1.27 -10.95 6.91
CA ARG A 194 0.95 -11.63 8.17
C ARG A 194 -0.55 -11.69 8.31
N LEU A 195 -1.10 -12.89 8.42
CA LEU A 195 -2.53 -13.15 8.43
C LEU A 195 -2.92 -13.68 9.81
N ALA A 196 -3.80 -12.98 10.50
CA ALA A 196 -4.39 -13.44 11.75
C ALA A 196 -5.56 -14.38 11.42
N PRO A 197 -5.50 -15.68 11.79
CA PRO A 197 -6.57 -16.63 11.51
C PRO A 197 -7.76 -16.42 12.46
N VAL A 198 -8.96 -16.70 11.96
CA VAL A 198 -10.19 -16.82 12.73
C VAL A 198 -10.82 -18.16 12.36
N ILE A 199 -10.80 -19.10 13.31
CA ILE A 199 -11.23 -20.48 13.07
C ILE A 199 -12.70 -20.62 13.48
N THR A 200 -13.53 -21.09 12.55
CA THR A 200 -14.92 -21.45 12.81
C THR A 200 -15.14 -22.92 12.43
N ALA A 201 -15.68 -23.72 13.35
CA ALA A 201 -16.01 -25.12 13.10
C ALA A 201 -17.53 -25.32 13.13
N LYS A 202 -18.06 -26.10 12.19
CA LYS A 202 -19.46 -26.53 12.12
C LYS A 202 -19.56 -28.05 12.10
#